data_AF-A0A839HK15-F1
#
_entry.id   AF-A0A839HK15-F1
#
_cell.length_a   1.000
_cell.length_b   1.000
_cell.length_c   1.000
_cell.angle_alpha   90.00
_cell.angle_beta   90.00
_cell.angle_gamma   90.00
#
_symmetry.space_group_name_H-M   'P 1'
#
loop_
_entity.id
_entity.type
_entity.pdbx_description
1 polymer ?
#
loop_
_entity_poly.entity_id
_entity_poly.type
_entity_poly.pdbx_seq_one_letter_code
_entity_poly.pdbx_strand_id
1 'polypeptide(L)'
;MKQQDIDYICKQMLHIDWSPRLDAKALEVLARCDSKLEAMFILGACDFIRQRCPVVPQLSTSSVRVSERIYEGIWLWEPWFAWDLDDLPEDKRGGPSALLFVPQFESSEKKITHDLALFYGDDNGSPRWSLKHVVEIDGYGVHKGRREKDESRDVGLSYRVNRFYEETDKPLDWFKTIVHQDAESGVA
;
A
#
# COMPACT_ATOMS: atom_id res chain seq x y z
N MET A 1 -14.68 -4.45 -7.84
CA MET A 1 -15.11 -3.05 -7.96
C MET A 1 -15.30 -2.71 -9.42
N LYS A 2 -15.96 -1.59 -9.73
CA LYS A 2 -16.09 -1.04 -11.09
C LYS A 2 -15.36 0.30 -11.17
N GLN A 3 -15.05 0.76 -12.38
CA GLN A 3 -14.43 2.08 -12.58
C GLN A 3 -15.22 3.22 -11.92
N GLN A 4 -16.55 3.12 -11.88
CA GLN A 4 -17.42 4.10 -11.19
C GLN A 4 -17.16 4.16 -9.68
N ASP A 5 -16.80 3.03 -9.04
CA ASP A 5 -16.43 3.01 -7.63
C ASP A 5 -15.09 3.73 -7.42
N ILE A 6 -14.14 3.59 -8.35
CA ILE A 6 -12.86 4.29 -8.33
C ILE A 6 -13.06 5.79 -8.52
N ASP A 7 -13.88 6.19 -9.50
CA ASP A 7 -14.25 7.59 -9.72
C ASP A 7 -14.90 8.20 -8.47
N TYR A 8 -15.79 7.45 -7.81
CA TYR A 8 -16.44 7.86 -6.57
C TYR A 8 -15.45 8.00 -5.41
N ILE A 9 -14.61 6.99 -5.17
CA ILE A 9 -13.61 7.03 -4.10
C ILE A 9 -12.67 8.22 -4.29
N CYS A 10 -12.08 8.37 -5.48
CA CYS A 10 -11.15 9.45 -5.76
C CYS A 10 -11.80 10.83 -5.62
N LYS A 11 -12.93 11.08 -6.30
CA LYS A 11 -13.49 12.44 -6.41
C LYS A 11 -14.39 12.84 -5.26
N GLN A 12 -15.13 11.88 -4.70
CA GLN A 12 -16.15 12.16 -3.69
C GLN A 12 -15.67 11.86 -2.28
N MET A 13 -14.85 10.83 -2.07
CA MET A 13 -14.38 10.45 -0.74
C MET A 13 -13.02 11.05 -0.40
N LEU A 14 -12.07 11.00 -1.34
CA LEU A 14 -10.72 11.52 -1.18
C LEU A 14 -10.57 12.98 -1.63
N HIS A 15 -11.53 13.50 -2.39
CA HIS A 15 -11.50 14.84 -2.96
C HIS A 15 -10.23 15.13 -3.80
N ILE A 16 -9.72 14.11 -4.49
CA ILE A 16 -8.61 14.26 -5.44
C ILE A 16 -9.15 14.52 -6.85
N ASP A 17 -8.44 15.35 -7.61
CA ASP A 17 -8.79 15.75 -8.98
C ASP A 17 -8.46 14.68 -10.03
N TRP A 18 -7.82 13.61 -9.59
CA TRP A 18 -7.36 12.51 -10.41
C TRP A 18 -8.15 11.23 -10.11
N SER A 19 -8.47 10.46 -11.15
CA SER A 19 -8.98 9.09 -11.01
C SER A 19 -8.30 8.20 -12.04
N PRO A 20 -7.55 7.17 -11.63
CA PRO A 20 -6.85 6.31 -12.56
C PRO A 20 -7.84 5.50 -13.38
N ARG A 21 -7.58 5.38 -14.68
CA ARG A 21 -8.26 4.41 -15.53
C ARG A 21 -7.62 3.05 -15.31
N LEU A 22 -8.35 2.16 -14.66
CA LEU A 22 -7.85 0.83 -14.30
C LEU A 22 -8.42 -0.21 -15.26
N ASP A 23 -7.59 -1.19 -15.62
CA ASP A 23 -8.07 -2.35 -16.36
C ASP A 23 -8.91 -3.28 -15.48
N ALA A 24 -9.52 -4.30 -16.08
CA ALA A 24 -10.39 -5.23 -15.37
C ALA A 24 -9.66 -5.97 -14.23
N LYS A 25 -8.38 -6.32 -14.42
CA LYS A 25 -7.61 -7.04 -13.42
C LYS A 25 -7.29 -6.16 -12.21
N ALA A 26 -6.90 -4.91 -12.43
CA ALA A 26 -6.67 -3.96 -11.36
C ALA A 26 -7.96 -3.68 -10.57
N LEU A 27 -9.11 -3.59 -11.25
CA LEU A 27 -10.42 -3.45 -10.61
C LEU A 27 -10.81 -4.69 -9.79
N GLU A 28 -10.41 -5.89 -10.22
CA GLU A 28 -10.58 -7.15 -9.48
C GLU A 28 -9.68 -7.22 -8.26
N VAL A 29 -8.41 -6.79 -8.36
CA VAL A 29 -7.48 -6.73 -7.22
C VAL A 29 -8.03 -5.78 -6.15
N LEU A 30 -8.43 -4.55 -6.53
CA LEU A 30 -9.02 -3.61 -5.57
C LEU A 30 -10.34 -4.13 -4.98
N ALA A 31 -11.08 -4.96 -5.72
CA ALA A 31 -12.30 -5.62 -5.20
C ALA A 31 -12.04 -6.57 -4.03
N ARG A 32 -10.79 -7.02 -3.84
CA ARG A 32 -10.41 -7.94 -2.77
C ARG A 32 -10.19 -7.23 -1.44
N CYS A 33 -10.05 -5.91 -1.41
CA CYS A 33 -10.05 -5.15 -0.16
C CYS A 33 -11.34 -5.47 0.62
N ASP A 34 -11.23 -5.70 1.93
CA ASP A 34 -12.39 -6.02 2.77
C ASP A 34 -13.30 -4.79 2.91
N SER A 35 -12.72 -3.60 2.80
CA SER A 35 -13.41 -2.33 2.90
C SER A 35 -13.07 -1.33 1.78
N LYS A 36 -13.95 -0.33 1.59
CA LYS A 36 -13.63 0.84 0.75
C LYS A 36 -12.50 1.68 1.36
N LEU A 37 -12.31 1.61 2.68
CA LEU A 37 -11.26 2.33 3.38
C LEU A 37 -9.88 1.80 2.97
N GLU A 38 -9.69 0.49 2.89
CA GLU A 38 -8.46 -0.11 2.33
C GLU A 38 -8.18 0.36 0.90
N ALA A 39 -9.21 0.34 0.04
CA ALA A 39 -9.08 0.83 -1.33
C ALA A 39 -8.72 2.33 -1.37
N MET A 40 -9.25 3.13 -0.44
CA MET A 40 -8.88 4.55 -0.29
C MET A 40 -7.41 4.70 0.08
N PHE A 41 -6.87 3.88 0.98
CA PHE A 41 -5.45 3.92 1.35
C PHE A 41 -4.54 3.59 0.17
N ILE A 42 -4.86 2.54 -0.61
CA ILE A 42 -4.10 2.21 -1.83
C ILE A 42 -4.16 3.37 -2.82
N LEU A 43 -5.36 3.89 -3.13
CA LEU A 43 -5.53 4.98 -4.10
C LEU A 43 -4.88 6.29 -3.62
N GLY A 44 -4.90 6.56 -2.32
CA GLY A 44 -4.24 7.72 -1.74
C GLY A 44 -2.71 7.63 -1.81
N ALA A 45 -2.13 6.43 -1.61
CA ALA A 45 -0.72 6.21 -1.87
C ALA A 45 -0.36 6.42 -3.35
N CYS A 46 -1.22 5.94 -4.26
CA CYS A 46 -1.03 6.16 -5.69
C CYS A 46 -1.06 7.66 -6.05
N ASP A 47 -1.95 8.44 -5.45
CA ASP A 47 -2.02 9.88 -5.67
C ASP A 47 -0.81 10.62 -5.07
N PHE A 48 -0.38 10.22 -3.86
CA PHE A 48 0.84 10.74 -3.23
C PHE A 48 2.08 10.57 -4.13
N ILE A 49 2.22 9.39 -4.73
CA ILE A 49 3.31 9.08 -5.67
C ILE A 49 3.16 9.90 -6.95
N ARG A 50 1.95 9.92 -7.54
CA ARG A 50 1.67 10.70 -8.76
C ARG A 50 2.02 12.18 -8.62
N GLN A 51 1.69 12.80 -7.48
CA GLN A 51 1.96 14.23 -7.26
C GLN A 51 3.46 14.57 -7.25
N ARG A 52 4.33 13.57 -7.08
CA ARG A 52 5.80 13.73 -7.02
C ARG A 52 6.50 13.24 -8.29
N CYS A 53 5.89 12.35 -9.05
CA CYS A 53 6.46 11.89 -10.29
C CYS A 53 6.34 12.97 -11.41
N PRO A 54 7.37 13.12 -12.26
CA PRO A 54 7.32 14.05 -13.40
C PRO A 54 6.30 13.63 -14.47
N VAL A 55 5.91 12.36 -14.46
CA VAL A 55 4.90 11.77 -15.33
C VAL A 55 3.91 10.97 -14.47
N VAL A 56 2.67 10.86 -14.94
CA VAL A 56 1.67 10.03 -14.24
C VAL A 56 2.16 8.58 -14.21
N PRO A 57 2.37 7.98 -13.02
CA PRO A 57 2.92 6.64 -12.91
C PRO A 57 1.95 5.62 -13.53
N GLN A 58 2.52 4.62 -14.20
CA GLN A 58 1.74 3.54 -14.76
C GLN A 58 1.26 2.62 -13.63
N LEU A 59 -0.06 2.37 -13.62
CA LEU A 59 -0.69 1.39 -12.75
C LEU A 59 -1.04 0.15 -13.56
N SER A 60 -0.62 -1.00 -13.08
CA SER A 60 -0.97 -2.31 -13.63
C SER A 60 -1.20 -3.31 -12.50
N THR A 61 -1.28 -4.59 -12.85
CA THR A 61 -1.28 -5.68 -11.87
C THR A 61 0.00 -6.49 -12.03
N SER A 62 0.56 -6.93 -10.91
CA SER A 62 1.60 -7.96 -10.91
C SER A 62 1.26 -9.01 -9.85
N SER A 63 2.04 -10.09 -9.83
CA SER A 63 1.89 -11.14 -8.84
C SER A 63 3.22 -11.43 -8.14
N VAL A 64 3.12 -11.82 -6.88
CA VAL A 64 4.24 -12.25 -6.06
C VAL A 64 3.91 -13.59 -5.43
N ARG A 65 4.88 -14.51 -5.43
CA ARG A 65 4.78 -15.77 -4.70
C ARG A 65 5.44 -15.62 -3.34
N VAL A 66 4.69 -15.90 -2.28
CA VAL A 66 5.20 -15.99 -0.91
C VAL A 66 4.88 -17.38 -0.39
N SER A 67 5.92 -18.17 -0.11
CA SER A 67 5.78 -19.61 0.18
C SER A 67 5.01 -20.33 -0.94
N GLU A 68 3.90 -21.00 -0.63
CA GLU A 68 3.09 -21.77 -1.59
C GLU A 68 1.96 -20.95 -2.24
N ARG A 69 1.80 -19.68 -1.86
CA ARG A 69 0.68 -18.83 -2.30
C ARG A 69 1.12 -17.78 -3.30
N ILE A 70 0.23 -17.49 -4.25
CA ILE A 70 0.38 -16.40 -5.21
C ILE A 70 -0.57 -15.30 -4.82
N TYR A 71 -0.04 -14.10 -4.67
CA TYR A 71 -0.79 -12.90 -4.41
C TYR A 71 -0.76 -12.01 -5.64
N GLU A 72 -1.87 -11.37 -5.96
CA GLU A 72 -1.94 -10.35 -7.00
C GLU A 72 -2.13 -8.99 -6.34
N GLY A 73 -1.47 -7.98 -6.89
CA GLY A 73 -1.47 -6.63 -6.33
C GLY A 73 -1.50 -5.55 -7.40
N ILE A 74 -1.70 -4.32 -6.96
CA ILE A 74 -1.59 -3.11 -7.79
C ILE A 74 -0.13 -2.72 -7.88
N TRP A 75 0.40 -2.74 -9.10
CA TRP A 75 1.78 -2.47 -9.41
C TRP A 75 1.94 -1.04 -9.93
N LEU A 76 2.78 -0.25 -9.26
CA LEU A 76 3.25 1.05 -9.74
C LEU A 76 4.67 0.95 -10.29
N TRP A 77 4.83 1.52 -11.47
CA TRP A 77 6.11 1.65 -12.14
C TRP A 77 6.79 2.94 -11.69
N GLU A 78 8.08 2.85 -11.40
CA GLU A 78 8.94 4.01 -11.15
C GLU A 78 8.47 4.93 -10.01
N PRO A 79 8.12 4.39 -8.82
CA PRO A 79 7.57 5.19 -7.74
C PRO A 79 8.65 5.95 -6.95
N TRP A 80 9.94 5.79 -7.28
CA TRP A 80 11.07 6.28 -6.46
C TRP A 80 11.04 7.79 -6.20
N PHE A 81 10.44 8.59 -7.08
CA PHE A 81 10.28 10.04 -6.86
C PHE A 81 9.43 10.36 -5.61
N ALA A 82 8.62 9.41 -5.13
CA ALA A 82 7.88 9.58 -3.90
C ALA A 82 8.75 9.58 -2.64
N TRP A 83 9.99 9.07 -2.73
CA TRP A 83 10.99 9.08 -1.65
C TRP A 83 11.88 10.32 -1.66
N ASP A 84 11.84 11.14 -2.72
CA ASP A 84 12.55 12.42 -2.79
C ASP A 84 11.80 13.49 -2.00
N LEU A 85 11.88 13.41 -0.68
CA LEU A 85 11.26 14.36 0.24
C LEU A 85 12.30 15.30 0.85
N ASP A 86 12.02 16.59 0.84
CA ASP A 86 12.95 17.62 1.33
C ASP A 86 13.27 17.54 2.82
N ASP A 87 12.38 16.93 3.60
CA ASP A 87 12.56 16.68 5.03
C ASP A 87 13.36 15.40 5.34
N LEU A 88 13.78 14.64 4.31
CA LEU A 88 14.69 13.50 4.46
C LEU A 88 16.15 13.88 4.17
N PRO A 89 17.13 13.24 4.85
CA PRO A 89 18.54 13.31 4.47
C PRO A 89 18.75 12.86 3.02
N GLU A 90 19.64 13.53 2.28
CA GLU A 90 19.86 13.28 0.84
C GLU A 90 20.22 11.82 0.53
N ASP A 91 21.01 11.17 1.38
CA ASP A 91 21.39 9.75 1.26
C ASP A 91 20.25 8.76 1.56
N LYS A 92 19.07 9.27 1.97
CA LYS A 92 17.86 8.51 2.31
C LYS A 92 16.69 8.79 1.38
N ARG A 93 16.90 9.56 0.31
CA ARG A 93 15.88 9.92 -0.69
C ARG A 93 15.73 8.88 -1.82
N GLY A 94 16.39 7.73 -1.70
CA GLY A 94 16.27 6.63 -2.65
C GLY A 94 15.02 5.79 -2.38
N GLY A 95 14.19 5.60 -3.41
CA GLY A 95 13.02 4.73 -3.36
C GLY A 95 13.13 3.51 -4.28
N PRO A 96 12.18 2.56 -4.19
CA PRO A 96 12.23 1.34 -4.98
C PRO A 96 11.95 1.59 -6.47
N SER A 97 12.46 0.70 -7.32
CA SER A 97 12.20 0.72 -8.76
C SER A 97 10.74 0.38 -9.08
N ALA A 98 10.18 -0.59 -8.36
CA ALA A 98 8.76 -0.94 -8.48
C ALA A 98 8.10 -1.12 -7.10
N LEU A 99 6.80 -0.84 -7.04
CA LEU A 99 5.99 -1.01 -5.83
C LEU A 99 4.74 -1.85 -6.14
N LEU A 100 4.48 -2.85 -5.32
CA LEU A 100 3.28 -3.69 -5.41
C LEU A 100 2.49 -3.61 -4.11
N PHE A 101 1.24 -3.14 -4.22
CA PHE A 101 0.24 -3.16 -3.16
C PHE A 101 -0.59 -4.44 -3.23
N VAL A 102 -0.45 -5.32 -2.26
CA VAL A 102 -1.17 -6.60 -2.18
C VAL A 102 -2.25 -6.51 -1.10
N PRO A 103 -3.54 -6.43 -1.45
CA PRO A 103 -4.61 -6.45 -0.48
C PRO A 103 -4.82 -7.86 0.11
N GLN A 104 -5.31 -7.93 1.34
CA GLN A 104 -5.68 -9.18 2.03
C GLN A 104 -4.54 -10.21 2.06
N PHE A 105 -3.38 -9.78 2.54
CA PHE A 105 -2.17 -10.60 2.62
C PHE A 105 -2.22 -11.56 3.83
N GLU A 106 -2.36 -12.86 3.56
CA GLU A 106 -2.24 -13.89 4.60
C GLU A 106 -0.76 -14.16 4.95
N SER A 107 -0.43 -14.09 6.24
CA SER A 107 0.90 -14.38 6.75
C SER A 107 1.32 -15.82 6.47
N SER A 108 2.59 -16.04 6.12
CA SER A 108 3.17 -17.39 6.01
C SER A 108 3.51 -18.02 7.36
N GLU A 109 3.60 -17.21 8.43
CA GLU A 109 4.02 -17.65 9.76
C GLU A 109 2.84 -18.00 10.66
N LYS A 110 1.70 -17.35 10.42
CA LYS A 110 0.48 -17.52 11.23
C LYS A 110 -0.76 -17.47 10.36
N LYS A 111 -1.84 -18.10 10.84
CA LYS A 111 -3.15 -18.06 10.16
C LYS A 111 -3.87 -16.72 10.42
N ILE A 112 -3.31 -15.65 9.86
CA ILE A 112 -3.76 -14.28 10.03
C ILE A 112 -3.71 -13.58 8.66
N THR A 113 -4.74 -12.80 8.36
CA THR A 113 -4.81 -11.99 7.15
C THR A 113 -4.66 -10.53 7.55
N HIS A 114 -3.72 -9.85 6.91
CA HIS A 114 -3.48 -8.43 7.03
C HIS A 114 -4.15 -7.69 5.88
N ASP A 115 -4.58 -6.46 6.11
CA ASP A 115 -5.32 -5.67 5.12
C ASP A 115 -4.51 -5.39 3.86
N LEU A 116 -3.21 -5.09 4.03
CA LEU A 116 -2.35 -4.70 2.93
C LEU A 116 -0.89 -5.11 3.18
N ALA A 117 -0.18 -5.53 2.14
CA ALA A 117 1.26 -5.71 2.14
C ALA A 117 1.91 -4.95 0.98
N LEU A 118 3.08 -4.36 1.22
CA LEU A 118 3.87 -3.63 0.24
C LEU A 118 5.10 -4.45 -0.09
N PHE A 119 5.28 -4.72 -1.38
CA PHE A 119 6.47 -5.35 -1.90
C PHE A 119 7.24 -4.37 -2.79
N TYR A 120 8.55 -4.31 -2.61
CA TYR A 120 9.43 -3.52 -3.47
C TYR A 120 10.11 -4.42 -4.48
N GLY A 121 10.20 -3.94 -5.72
CA GLY A 121 10.91 -4.58 -6.81
C GLY A 121 12.21 -3.84 -7.12
N ASP A 122 13.20 -4.61 -7.53
CA ASP A 122 14.54 -4.16 -7.94
C ASP A 122 14.61 -3.67 -9.40
N ASP A 123 13.55 -3.85 -10.18
CA ASP A 123 13.43 -3.35 -11.55
C ASP A 123 11.97 -3.04 -11.94
N ASN A 124 11.75 -2.42 -13.10
CA ASN A 124 10.42 -1.95 -13.56
C ASN A 124 9.76 -2.88 -14.60
N GLY A 125 10.41 -3.97 -15.02
CA GLY A 125 9.94 -4.82 -16.12
C GLY A 125 9.58 -6.25 -15.69
N SER A 126 10.42 -6.85 -14.85
CA SER A 126 10.28 -8.17 -14.26
C SER A 126 10.78 -8.17 -12.80
N PRO A 127 10.23 -7.30 -11.94
CA PRO A 127 10.71 -7.08 -10.57
C PRO A 127 10.81 -8.37 -9.75
N ARG A 128 11.91 -8.51 -9.03
CA ARG A 128 12.01 -9.46 -7.91
C ARG A 128 11.42 -8.81 -6.66
N TRP A 129 10.21 -9.25 -6.33
CA TRP A 129 9.48 -8.72 -5.19
C TRP A 129 10.06 -9.14 -3.85
N SER A 130 10.28 -8.18 -2.97
CA SER A 130 10.63 -8.38 -1.56
C SER A 130 9.58 -7.73 -0.67
N LEU A 131 9.06 -8.46 0.33
CA LEU A 131 8.13 -7.92 1.31
C LEU A 131 8.84 -6.83 2.14
N LYS A 132 8.23 -5.66 2.27
CA LYS A 132 8.81 -4.52 3.00
C LYS A 132 7.92 -4.05 4.14
N HIS A 133 6.64 -3.84 3.88
CA HIS A 133 5.69 -3.43 4.91
C HIS A 133 4.49 -4.36 4.90
N VAL A 134 4.02 -4.68 6.09
CA VAL A 134 2.68 -5.22 6.31
C VAL A 134 1.88 -4.14 7.02
N VAL A 135 0.63 -3.96 6.61
CA VAL A 135 -0.22 -2.83 6.99
C VAL A 135 -1.59 -3.33 7.44
N GLU A 136 -2.07 -2.77 8.54
CA GLU A 136 -3.45 -2.92 9.04
C GLU A 136 -4.11 -1.53 9.08
N ILE A 137 -5.37 -1.46 8.67
CA ILE A 137 -6.16 -0.24 8.52
C ILE A 137 -7.40 -0.37 9.42
N ASP A 138 -7.31 0.19 10.62
CA ASP A 138 -8.34 0.05 11.64
C ASP A 138 -9.46 1.09 11.46
N GLY A 139 -10.63 0.65 11.02
CA GLY A 139 -11.84 1.48 10.90
C GLY A 139 -12.53 1.81 12.24
N TYR A 140 -13.02 3.04 12.39
CA TYR A 140 -13.72 3.52 13.58
C TYR A 140 -15.11 2.86 13.69
N GLY A 141 -15.39 2.24 14.84
CA GLY A 141 -16.72 1.70 15.17
C GLY A 141 -16.90 0.20 14.98
N VAL A 142 -16.00 -0.49 14.28
CA VAL A 142 -16.02 -1.96 14.13
C VAL A 142 -15.01 -2.65 15.07
N HIS A 143 -13.91 -1.97 15.44
CA HIS A 143 -12.75 -2.61 16.09
C HIS A 143 -12.40 -2.12 17.51
N LYS A 144 -13.16 -1.20 18.14
CA LYS A 144 -12.79 -0.62 19.45
C LYS A 144 -12.48 -1.65 20.57
N GLY A 145 -13.05 -2.86 20.52
CA GLY A 145 -12.78 -3.95 21.46
C GLY A 145 -11.86 -5.06 20.95
N ARG A 146 -11.34 -4.96 19.72
CA ARG A 146 -10.46 -5.95 19.08
C ARG A 146 -8.99 -5.50 18.97
N ARG A 147 -8.71 -4.20 19.04
CA ARG A 147 -7.36 -3.62 18.89
C ARG A 147 -6.28 -4.32 19.71
N GLU A 148 -6.47 -4.45 21.02
CA GLU A 148 -5.49 -5.14 21.89
C GLU A 148 -5.32 -6.62 21.53
N LYS A 149 -6.38 -7.28 21.04
CA LYS A 149 -6.32 -8.68 20.60
C LYS A 149 -5.61 -8.81 19.26
N ASP A 150 -5.81 -7.87 18.34
CA ASP A 150 -5.16 -7.86 17.04
C ASP A 150 -3.66 -7.53 17.17
N GLU A 151 -3.26 -6.63 18.08
CA GLU A 151 -1.84 -6.41 18.39
C GLU A 151 -1.17 -7.65 19.01
N SER A 152 -1.88 -8.34 19.91
CA SER A 152 -1.34 -9.58 20.52
C SER A 152 -1.14 -10.70 19.49
N ARG A 153 -1.91 -10.69 18.39
CA ARG A 153 -1.81 -11.65 17.29
C ARG A 153 -0.53 -11.46 16.48
N ASP A 154 -0.01 -10.24 16.43
CA ASP A 154 1.21 -9.90 15.69
C ASP A 154 2.48 -10.36 16.43
N VAL A 155 2.40 -10.62 17.73
CA VAL A 155 3.55 -11.00 18.58
C VAL A 155 4.26 -12.25 18.07
N GLY A 156 5.49 -12.12 17.60
CA GLY A 156 6.29 -13.25 17.09
C GLY A 156 6.20 -13.47 15.58
N LEU A 157 5.64 -12.52 14.83
CA LEU A 157 5.90 -12.40 13.40
C LEU A 157 7.33 -11.88 13.18
N SER A 158 7.98 -12.34 12.10
CA SER A 158 9.33 -11.87 11.72
C SER A 158 9.36 -10.44 11.18
N TYR A 159 8.20 -9.89 10.83
CA TYR A 159 8.04 -8.55 10.27
C TYR A 159 7.20 -7.66 11.18
N ARG A 160 7.42 -6.35 11.08
CA ARG A 160 6.61 -5.35 11.75
C ARG A 160 5.30 -5.12 10.98
N VAL A 161 4.20 -5.00 11.72
CA VAL A 161 2.90 -4.58 11.21
C VAL A 161 2.73 -3.08 11.48
N ASN A 162 2.52 -2.30 10.42
CA ASN A 162 2.25 -0.87 10.49
C ASN A 162 0.75 -0.64 10.58
N ARG A 163 0.28 -0.06 11.68
CA ARG A 163 -1.14 0.17 11.94
C ARG A 163 -1.49 1.62 11.65
N PHE A 164 -2.54 1.83 10.87
CA PHE A 164 -3.11 3.15 10.61
C PHE A 164 -4.57 3.14 11.05
N TYR A 165 -4.99 4.18 11.77
CA TYR A 165 -6.32 4.27 12.35
C TYR A 165 -7.14 5.31 11.60
N GLU A 166 -8.36 4.98 11.19
CA GLU A 166 -9.25 5.91 10.47
C GLU A 166 -9.46 7.25 11.20
N GLU A 167 -9.36 7.24 12.54
CA GLU A 167 -9.56 8.44 13.36
C GLU A 167 -8.41 9.45 13.29
N THR A 168 -7.19 8.98 12.98
CA THR A 168 -5.96 9.79 13.08
C THR A 168 -5.17 9.82 11.78
N ASP A 169 -5.20 8.73 11.02
CA ASP A 169 -4.43 8.53 9.81
C ASP A 169 -5.32 8.71 8.58
N LYS A 170 -4.90 9.61 7.70
CA LYS A 170 -5.65 9.91 6.49
C LYS A 170 -5.14 9.06 5.32
N PRO A 171 -6.04 8.54 4.47
CA PRO A 171 -5.67 7.80 3.27
C PRO A 171 -4.72 8.55 2.32
N LEU A 172 -4.70 9.88 2.33
CA LEU A 172 -3.79 10.69 1.49
C LEU A 172 -2.41 10.91 2.10
N ASP A 173 -2.26 10.69 3.42
CA ASP A 173 -1.04 11.08 4.16
C ASP A 173 -0.24 9.86 4.63
N TRP A 174 -0.88 8.70 4.84
CA TRP A 174 -0.24 7.52 5.46
C TRP A 174 1.02 7.04 4.74
N PHE A 175 1.06 7.17 3.40
CA PHE A 175 2.19 6.69 2.62
C PHE A 175 3.45 7.52 2.87
N LYS A 176 3.31 8.80 3.24
CA LYS A 176 4.46 9.61 3.68
C LYS A 176 5.13 8.99 4.92
N THR A 177 4.33 8.42 5.84
CA THR A 177 4.85 7.72 7.01
C THR A 177 5.67 6.50 6.62
N ILE A 178 5.24 5.73 5.62
CA ILE A 178 6.02 4.59 5.08
C ILE A 178 7.36 5.07 4.53
N VAL A 179 7.35 6.12 3.70
CA VAL A 179 8.58 6.71 3.13
C VAL A 179 9.56 7.16 4.22
N HIS A 180 9.06 7.81 5.29
CA HIS A 180 9.90 8.17 6.43
C HIS A 180 10.47 6.95 7.17
N GLN A 181 9.68 5.89 7.35
CA GLN A 181 10.16 4.66 7.98
C GLN A 181 11.28 4.00 7.20
N ASP A 182 11.22 3.99 5.86
CA ASP A 182 12.30 3.45 5.03
C ASP A 182 13.62 4.19 5.24
N ALA A 183 13.55 5.52 5.28
CA ALA A 183 14.70 6.38 5.52
C ALA A 183 15.36 6.11 6.88
N GLU A 184 14.55 5.92 7.94
CA GLU A 184 15.03 5.56 9.28
C GLU A 184 15.64 4.16 9.33
N SER A 185 15.04 3.21 8.60
CA SER A 185 15.47 1.80 8.55
C SER A 185 16.75 1.59 7.74
N GLY A 186 17.14 2.57 6.91
CA GLY A 186 18.23 2.43 5.95
C GLY A 186 17.93 1.47 4.81
N VAL A 187 16.65 1.27 4.52
CA VAL A 187 16.19 0.48 3.37
C VAL A 187 16.11 1.42 2.18
N ALA A 188 17.14 1.38 1.33
CA ALA A 188 17.10 1.92 -0.03
C ALA A 188 17.08 0.74 -1.01
#